data_AF-A0A381W3A5-F1
#
_entry.id   AF-A0A381W3A5-F1
#
_cell.length_a   1.000
_cell.length_b   1.000
_cell.length_c   1.000
_cell.angle_alpha   90.00
_cell.angle_beta   90.00
_cell.angle_gamma   90.00
#
_symmetry.space_group_name_H-M   'P 1'
#
loop_
_entity.id
_entity.type
_entity.pdbx_description
1 polymer ?
#
loop_
_entity_poly.entity_id
_entity_poly.type
_entity_poly.pdbx_seq_one_letter_code
_entity_poly.pdbx_strand_id
1 'polypeptide(L)'
;MHTIQTVTVQDSEMEVFLFMPQGEGPHHGLILAQHIPVGHTGLENDEFTLRTAERYALNGFAVAAPFIFHWWPKEETVEVKREEFRDDWTVQDLATTYDLLAGRDNVYGDRIGVVGHCWGGRVSWLGACHNPKLAACVMFYGGRVELAMDPGTPPAIDLAGQIKCPVTGYFGSFGCCRCGSRVS
;
A
#
# COMPACT_ATOMS: atom_id res chain seq x y z
N MET A 1 -19.98 -1.33 0.73
CA MET A 1 -19.88 -1.49 2.20
C MET A 1 -18.60 -2.22 2.51
N HIS A 2 -17.75 -1.68 3.38
CA HIS A 2 -16.51 -2.31 3.81
C HIS A 2 -16.67 -2.92 5.21
N THR A 3 -15.77 -3.82 5.57
CA THR A 3 -15.55 -4.26 6.95
C THR A 3 -14.17 -3.82 7.41
N ILE A 4 -13.97 -3.68 8.71
CA ILE A 4 -12.66 -3.38 9.28
C ILE A 4 -12.21 -4.63 10.02
N GLN A 5 -11.00 -5.10 9.71
CA GLN A 5 -10.36 -6.19 10.42
C GLN A 5 -9.07 -5.69 11.04
N THR A 6 -8.93 -5.89 12.34
CA THR A 6 -7.68 -5.57 13.05
C THR A 6 -6.73 -6.75 12.97
N VAL A 7 -5.47 -6.47 12.66
CA VAL A 7 -4.38 -7.45 12.64
C VAL A 7 -3.20 -6.91 13.45
N THR A 8 -2.53 -7.77 14.19
CA THR A 8 -1.34 -7.39 14.95
C THR A 8 -0.10 -7.42 14.04
N VAL A 9 0.60 -6.29 13.93
CA VAL A 9 1.93 -6.19 13.32
C VAL A 9 2.94 -5.91 14.43
N GLN A 10 3.81 -6.89 14.70
CA GLN A 10 4.66 -6.91 15.90
C GLN A 10 3.82 -6.76 17.18
N ASP A 11 3.92 -5.62 17.87
CA ASP A 11 3.18 -5.30 19.09
C ASP A 11 2.12 -4.19 18.85
N SER A 12 1.83 -3.86 17.59
CA SER A 12 0.91 -2.79 17.21
C SER A 12 -0.32 -3.31 16.45
N GLU A 13 -1.50 -2.83 16.82
CA GLU A 13 -2.77 -3.23 16.21
C GLU A 13 -3.06 -2.35 14.97
N MET A 14 -3.02 -2.96 13.79
CA MET A 14 -3.28 -2.29 12.51
C MET A 14 -4.70 -2.56 12.03
N GLU A 15 -5.46 -1.51 11.73
CA GLU A 15 -6.75 -1.61 11.07
C GLU A 15 -6.56 -1.84 9.56
N VAL A 16 -7.20 -2.87 9.03
CA VAL A 16 -7.27 -3.13 7.58
C VAL A 16 -8.71 -3.05 7.12
N PHE A 17 -8.98 -2.10 6.22
CA PHE A 17 -10.28 -1.88 5.63
C PHE A 17 -10.45 -2.81 4.44
N LEU A 18 -11.40 -3.74 4.54
CA LEU A 18 -11.66 -4.79 3.56
C LEU A 18 -12.89 -4.45 2.72
N PHE A 19 -12.71 -4.44 1.40
CA PHE A 19 -13.78 -4.25 0.43
C PHE A 19 -13.87 -5.51 -0.42
N MET A 20 -14.89 -6.31 -0.16
CA MET A 20 -15.10 -7.56 -0.88
C MET A 20 -16.04 -7.34 -2.07
N PRO A 21 -15.71 -7.86 -3.25
CA PRO A 21 -16.58 -7.78 -4.42
C PRO A 21 -17.81 -8.67 -4.24
N GLN A 22 -18.87 -8.39 -5.00
CA GLN A 22 -20.05 -9.25 -5.05
C GLN A 22 -19.78 -10.50 -5.90
N GLY A 23 -20.50 -11.58 -5.60
CA GLY A 23 -20.41 -12.85 -6.34
C GLY A 23 -19.52 -13.89 -5.67
N GLU A 24 -19.60 -15.12 -6.18
CA GLU A 24 -18.76 -16.22 -5.74
C GLU A 24 -17.31 -15.97 -6.17
N GLY A 25 -16.37 -16.17 -5.23
CA GLY A 25 -14.94 -16.08 -5.51
C GLY A 25 -14.42 -17.34 -6.22
N PRO A 26 -13.08 -17.53 -6.27
CA PRO A 26 -12.06 -16.63 -5.73
C PRO A 26 -11.86 -15.37 -6.57
N HIS A 27 -11.57 -14.26 -5.88
CA HIS A 27 -11.35 -12.93 -6.47
C HIS A 27 -9.86 -12.59 -6.54
N HIS A 28 -9.46 -11.75 -7.49
CA HIS A 28 -8.09 -11.20 -7.49
C HIS A 28 -7.93 -10.25 -6.30
N GLY A 29 -6.80 -10.33 -5.61
CA GLY A 29 -6.52 -9.48 -4.45
C GLY A 29 -5.86 -8.17 -4.85
N LEU A 30 -6.11 -7.11 -4.07
CA LEU A 30 -5.48 -5.82 -4.26
C LEU A 30 -5.20 -5.16 -2.91
N ILE A 31 -3.93 -4.88 -2.64
CA ILE A 31 -3.54 -4.01 -1.53
C ILE A 31 -3.61 -2.57 -2.02
N LEU A 32 -4.47 -1.75 -1.41
CA LEU A 32 -4.54 -0.32 -1.67
C LEU A 32 -3.74 0.43 -0.61
N ALA A 33 -2.51 0.81 -0.96
CA ALA A 33 -1.62 1.56 -0.09
C ALA A 33 -2.16 2.98 0.17
N GLN A 34 -2.15 3.34 1.46
CA GLN A 34 -2.78 4.53 2.01
C GLN A 34 -2.32 5.86 1.37
N HIS A 35 -3.27 6.78 1.20
CA HIS A 35 -3.05 8.18 0.86
C HIS A 35 -3.05 9.07 2.12
N ILE A 36 -2.30 10.19 2.11
CA ILE A 36 -1.85 10.89 3.35
C ILE A 36 -2.36 12.33 3.62
N PRO A 37 -3.08 13.06 2.76
CA PRO A 37 -3.62 14.36 3.16
C PRO A 37 -4.52 14.29 4.40
N VAL A 38 -5.39 13.28 4.48
CA VAL A 38 -6.34 13.10 5.60
C VAL A 38 -6.18 11.75 6.29
N GLY A 39 -5.80 10.69 5.56
CA GLY A 39 -5.77 9.33 6.12
C GLY A 39 -4.88 9.14 7.33
N HIS A 40 -3.93 10.05 7.62
CA HIS A 40 -3.09 9.98 8.82
C HIS A 40 -3.88 10.05 10.13
N THR A 41 -5.12 10.56 10.11
CA THR A 41 -6.03 10.56 11.27
C THR A 41 -6.97 9.35 11.32
N GLY A 42 -6.75 8.35 10.45
CA GLY A 42 -7.61 7.19 10.26
C GLY A 42 -8.11 7.08 8.82
N LEU A 43 -8.16 5.86 8.28
CA LEU A 43 -8.62 5.62 6.91
C LEU A 43 -10.12 5.90 6.73
N GLU A 44 -10.90 5.82 7.81
CA GLU A 44 -12.31 6.20 7.85
C GLU A 44 -12.54 7.67 7.45
N ASN A 45 -11.52 8.53 7.62
CA ASN A 45 -11.58 9.94 7.28
C ASN A 45 -11.08 10.22 5.85
N ASP A 46 -10.44 9.26 5.18
CA ASP A 46 -9.91 9.43 3.83
C ASP A 46 -10.88 8.94 2.76
N GLU A 47 -11.84 9.80 2.42
CA GLU A 47 -12.84 9.51 1.38
C GLU A 47 -12.21 9.12 0.03
N PHE A 48 -11.04 9.66 -0.31
CA PHE A 48 -10.35 9.29 -1.55
C PHE A 48 -9.96 7.82 -1.53
N THR A 49 -9.33 7.34 -0.45
CA THR A 49 -8.94 5.94 -0.31
C THR A 49 -10.18 5.04 -0.26
N LEU A 50 -11.21 5.41 0.52
CA LEU A 50 -12.43 4.61 0.65
C LEU A 50 -13.18 4.47 -0.69
N ARG A 51 -13.39 5.57 -1.44
CA ARG A 51 -14.04 5.52 -2.75
C ARG A 51 -13.21 4.79 -3.80
N THR A 52 -11.89 4.88 -3.71
CA THR A 52 -10.98 4.14 -4.61
C THR A 52 -11.05 2.64 -4.35
N ALA A 53 -11.01 2.22 -3.09
CA ALA A 53 -11.17 0.81 -2.71
C ALA A 53 -12.54 0.26 -3.14
N GLU A 54 -13.61 1.03 -2.92
CA GLU A 54 -14.96 0.65 -3.37
C GLU A 54 -15.02 0.47 -4.89
N ARG A 55 -14.42 1.38 -5.66
CA ARG A 55 -14.36 1.25 -7.12
C ARG A 55 -13.62 -0.01 -7.56
N TYR A 56 -12.51 -0.37 -6.93
CA TYR A 56 -11.82 -1.61 -7.24
C TYR A 56 -12.66 -2.84 -6.89
N ALA A 57 -13.35 -2.84 -5.74
CA ALA A 57 -14.25 -3.93 -5.36
C ALA A 57 -15.45 -4.06 -6.30
N LEU A 58 -16.02 -2.95 -6.78
CA LEU A 58 -17.06 -2.96 -7.81
C LEU A 58 -16.58 -3.54 -9.15
N ASN A 59 -15.27 -3.58 -9.38
CA ASN A 59 -14.65 -4.19 -10.56
C ASN A 59 -14.11 -5.61 -10.29
N GLY A 60 -14.52 -6.25 -9.19
CA GLY A 60 -14.22 -7.67 -8.93
C GLY A 60 -12.93 -7.94 -8.15
N PHE A 61 -12.31 -6.93 -7.55
CA PHE A 61 -11.12 -7.13 -6.70
C PHE A 61 -11.49 -7.25 -5.22
N ALA A 62 -10.88 -8.20 -4.51
CA ALA A 62 -10.86 -8.19 -3.05
C ALA A 62 -9.80 -7.21 -2.57
N VAL A 63 -10.23 -6.08 -2.02
CA VAL A 63 -9.33 -4.98 -1.68
C VAL A 63 -9.06 -4.94 -0.17
N ALA A 64 -7.79 -4.80 0.20
CA ALA A 64 -7.36 -4.48 1.56
C ALA A 64 -6.63 -3.14 1.57
N ALA A 65 -7.12 -2.19 2.36
CA ALA A 65 -6.46 -0.92 2.60
C ALA A 65 -5.94 -0.88 4.06
N PRO A 66 -4.62 -1.05 4.29
CA PRO A 66 -4.05 -1.00 5.62
C PRO A 66 -3.84 0.44 6.11
N PHE A 67 -4.15 0.70 7.38
CA PHE A 67 -3.83 1.96 8.04
C PHE A 67 -2.38 1.94 8.55
N ILE A 68 -1.42 2.24 7.66
CA ILE A 68 0.03 2.16 7.93
C ILE A 68 0.55 3.15 8.98
N PHE A 69 -0.31 4.06 9.47
CA PHE A 69 0.03 4.98 10.55
C PHE A 69 -0.40 4.51 11.94
N HIS A 70 -0.80 3.25 12.08
CA HIS A 70 -1.17 2.64 13.35
C HIS A 70 -0.05 2.66 14.42
N TRP A 71 1.20 2.89 14.02
CA TRP A 71 2.34 3.08 14.92
C TRP A 71 2.26 4.36 15.78
N TRP A 72 1.41 5.32 15.41
CA TRP A 72 1.21 6.57 16.13
C TRP A 72 -0.26 6.76 16.52
N PRO A 73 -0.56 7.57 17.54
CA PRO A 73 -1.93 8.03 17.81
C PRO A 73 -2.56 8.69 16.58
N LYS A 74 -3.87 8.49 16.37
CA LYS A 74 -4.58 9.10 15.22
C LYS A 74 -4.53 10.63 15.27
N GLU A 75 -4.47 11.22 16.47
CA GLU A 75 -4.40 12.66 16.71
C GLU A 75 -3.01 13.27 16.43
N GLU A 76 -1.97 12.44 16.28
CA GLU A 76 -0.63 12.93 15.99
C GLU A 76 -0.55 13.56 14.58
N THR A 77 0.25 14.61 14.50
CA THR A 77 0.46 15.45 13.31
C THR A 77 1.03 14.66 12.14
N VAL A 78 0.66 15.08 10.93
CA VAL A 78 1.19 14.47 9.70
C VAL A 78 2.69 14.74 9.55
N GLU A 79 3.20 15.83 10.13
CA GLU A 79 4.62 16.20 10.14
C GLU A 79 5.45 15.17 10.90
N VAL A 80 5.12 14.90 12.17
CA VAL A 80 5.81 13.89 12.99
C VAL A 80 5.76 12.52 12.32
N LYS A 81 4.55 12.10 11.91
CA LYS A 81 4.34 10.83 11.20
C LYS A 81 5.17 10.69 9.93
N ARG A 82 5.45 11.78 9.21
CA ARG A 82 6.27 11.77 7.98
C ARG A 82 7.77 11.78 8.27
N GLU A 83 8.20 12.48 9.32
CA GLU A 83 9.60 12.59 9.72
C GLU A 83 10.10 11.29 10.36
N GLU A 84 9.25 10.65 11.14
CA GLU A 84 9.54 9.40 11.83
C GLU A 84 9.12 8.15 11.04
N PHE A 85 8.59 8.32 9.82
CA PHE A 85 8.14 7.21 9.01
C PHE A 85 9.30 6.27 8.67
N ARG A 86 9.10 4.96 8.84
CA ARG A 86 10.12 3.96 8.55
C ARG A 86 9.68 2.96 7.49
N ASP A 87 10.58 2.62 6.58
CA ASP A 87 10.26 1.65 5.54
C ASP A 87 10.19 0.23 6.12
N ASP A 88 11.03 -0.10 7.10
CA ASP A 88 11.06 -1.43 7.75
C ASP A 88 9.74 -1.81 8.46
N TRP A 89 9.07 -0.85 9.09
CA TRP A 89 7.73 -1.02 9.65
C TRP A 89 6.70 -1.24 8.54
N THR A 90 6.72 -0.36 7.53
CA THR A 90 5.77 -0.41 6.41
C THR A 90 5.87 -1.71 5.61
N VAL A 91 7.08 -2.26 5.45
CA VAL A 91 7.28 -3.56 4.79
C VAL A 91 6.56 -4.67 5.55
N GLN A 92 6.55 -4.63 6.88
CA GLN A 92 5.83 -5.59 7.71
C GLN A 92 4.33 -5.39 7.63
N ASP A 93 3.86 -4.14 7.61
CA ASP A 93 2.44 -3.80 7.43
C ASP A 93 1.90 -4.39 6.12
N LEU A 94 2.66 -4.23 5.02
CA LEU A 94 2.31 -4.77 3.71
C LEU A 94 2.39 -6.30 3.66
N ALA A 95 3.36 -6.92 4.33
CA ALA A 95 3.47 -8.37 4.43
C ALA A 95 2.26 -8.96 5.18
N THR A 96 1.92 -8.41 6.34
CA THR A 96 0.74 -8.82 7.12
C THR A 96 -0.56 -8.60 6.35
N THR A 97 -0.66 -7.51 5.60
CA THR A 97 -1.82 -7.24 4.73
C THR A 97 -1.92 -8.22 3.57
N TYR A 98 -0.78 -8.59 2.97
CA TYR A 98 -0.72 -9.62 1.93
C TYR A 98 -1.20 -10.96 2.48
N ASP A 99 -0.66 -11.39 3.63
CA ASP A 99 -1.00 -12.67 4.25
C ASP A 99 -2.48 -12.70 4.67
N LEU A 100 -3.01 -11.58 5.16
CA LEU A 100 -4.44 -11.43 5.44
C LEU A 100 -5.30 -11.67 4.20
N LEU A 101 -4.98 -11.09 3.05
CA LEU A 101 -5.72 -11.31 1.81
C LEU A 101 -5.52 -12.73 1.28
N ALA A 102 -4.28 -13.22 1.27
CA ALA A 102 -3.91 -14.52 0.73
C ALA A 102 -4.52 -15.69 1.52
N GLY A 103 -4.75 -15.51 2.82
CA GLY A 103 -5.38 -16.49 3.70
C GLY A 103 -6.90 -16.59 3.58
N ARG A 104 -7.53 -15.81 2.69
CA ARG A 104 -9.00 -15.84 2.51
C ARG A 104 -9.40 -16.87 1.46
N ASP A 105 -10.33 -17.75 1.80
CA ASP A 105 -10.84 -18.80 0.92
C ASP A 105 -11.44 -18.28 -0.39
N ASN A 106 -11.92 -17.03 -0.40
CA ASN A 106 -12.53 -16.38 -1.57
C ASN A 106 -11.57 -15.43 -2.32
N VAL A 107 -10.25 -15.57 -2.13
CA VAL A 107 -9.22 -14.78 -2.81
C VAL A 107 -8.20 -15.72 -3.45
N TYR A 108 -7.75 -15.42 -4.67
CA TYR A 108 -6.58 -16.09 -5.25
C TYR A 108 -5.32 -15.62 -4.52
N GLY A 109 -4.81 -16.42 -3.59
CA GLY A 109 -3.66 -16.06 -2.75
C GLY A 109 -2.34 -15.83 -3.49
N ASP A 110 -2.25 -16.24 -4.76
CA ASP A 110 -1.12 -16.01 -5.68
C ASP A 110 -1.40 -14.90 -6.73
N ARG A 111 -2.57 -14.25 -6.67
CA ARG A 111 -2.98 -13.18 -7.60
C ARG A 111 -3.33 -11.89 -6.85
N ILE A 112 -2.37 -11.41 -6.06
CA ILE A 112 -2.52 -10.19 -5.26
C ILE A 112 -1.58 -9.11 -5.81
N GLY A 113 -2.14 -7.98 -6.22
CA GLY A 113 -1.38 -6.79 -6.62
C GLY A 113 -1.29 -5.76 -5.50
N VAL A 114 -0.46 -4.73 -5.70
CA VAL A 114 -0.41 -3.54 -4.85
C VAL A 114 -0.55 -2.27 -5.69
N VAL A 115 -1.33 -1.30 -5.19
CA VAL A 115 -1.53 0.00 -5.83
C VAL A 115 -1.59 1.12 -4.81
N GLY A 116 -1.12 2.31 -5.17
CA GLY A 116 -1.20 3.47 -4.29
C GLY A 116 -0.87 4.80 -4.96
N HIS A 117 -1.31 5.87 -4.29
CA HIS A 117 -1.22 7.25 -4.77
C HIS A 117 -0.41 8.12 -3.83
N CYS A 118 0.41 9.04 -4.37
CA CYS A 118 1.26 9.93 -3.58
C CYS A 118 2.19 9.12 -2.66
N TRP A 119 1.98 9.17 -1.34
CA TRP A 119 2.71 8.33 -0.41
C TRP A 119 2.45 6.84 -0.60
N GLY A 120 1.19 6.48 -0.88
CA GLY A 120 0.81 5.13 -1.25
C GLY A 120 1.57 4.64 -2.48
N GLY A 121 2.02 5.54 -3.36
CA GLY A 121 2.88 5.21 -4.50
C GLY A 121 4.28 4.75 -4.06
N ARG A 122 4.88 5.39 -3.04
CA ARG A 122 6.11 4.90 -2.40
C ARG A 122 5.87 3.54 -1.74
N VAL A 123 4.82 3.45 -0.94
CA VAL A 123 4.48 2.24 -0.18
C VAL A 123 4.26 1.05 -1.12
N SER A 124 3.60 1.26 -2.27
CA SER A 124 3.43 0.23 -3.30
C SER A 124 4.76 -0.24 -3.87
N TRP A 125 5.65 0.70 -4.17
CA TRP A 125 7.01 0.40 -4.64
C TRP A 125 7.80 -0.40 -3.59
N LEU A 126 7.75 -0.01 -2.32
CA LEU A 126 8.39 -0.74 -1.22
C LEU A 126 7.84 -2.16 -1.10
N GLY A 127 6.51 -2.33 -1.20
CA GLY A 127 5.87 -3.65 -1.23
C GLY A 127 6.41 -4.52 -2.36
N ALA A 128 6.51 -3.96 -3.57
CA ALA A 128 7.05 -4.66 -4.73
C ALA A 128 8.52 -5.06 -4.57
N CYS A 129 9.32 -4.24 -3.87
CA CYS A 129 10.73 -4.53 -3.61
C CYS A 129 10.91 -5.70 -2.63
N HIS A 130 10.02 -5.84 -1.63
CA HIS A 130 10.20 -6.78 -0.53
C HIS A 130 9.34 -8.04 -0.61
N ASN A 131 8.25 -8.02 -1.38
CA ASN A 131 7.36 -9.17 -1.52
C ASN A 131 7.43 -9.75 -2.95
N PRO A 132 8.21 -10.83 -3.17
CA PRO A 132 8.34 -11.44 -4.48
C PRO A 132 7.08 -12.20 -4.94
N LYS A 133 6.07 -12.35 -4.07
CA LYS A 133 4.80 -13.03 -4.38
C LYS A 133 3.75 -12.08 -4.99
N LEU A 134 3.98 -10.77 -4.97
CA LEU A 134 3.06 -9.81 -5.58
C LEU A 134 2.92 -10.09 -7.09
N ALA A 135 1.69 -10.08 -7.59
CA ALA A 135 1.39 -10.34 -8.99
C ALA A 135 1.63 -9.12 -9.90
N ALA A 136 1.48 -7.91 -9.36
CA ALA A 136 1.71 -6.65 -10.04
C ALA A 136 1.85 -5.48 -9.05
N CYS A 137 2.52 -4.41 -9.47
CA CYS A 137 2.62 -3.16 -8.73
C CYS A 137 2.22 -1.97 -9.61
N VAL A 138 1.36 -1.10 -9.09
CA VAL A 138 0.97 0.15 -9.75
C VAL A 138 1.25 1.34 -8.83
N MET A 139 2.11 2.25 -9.28
CA MET A 139 2.48 3.44 -8.52
C MET A 139 1.98 4.71 -9.22
N PHE A 140 1.21 5.53 -8.50
CA PHE A 140 0.80 6.85 -8.97
C PHE A 140 1.60 7.94 -8.24
N TYR A 141 2.50 8.59 -8.98
CA TYR A 141 3.32 9.73 -8.53
C TYR A 141 3.92 9.55 -7.13
N GLY A 142 4.56 8.39 -6.93
CA GLY A 142 5.23 8.02 -5.68
C GLY A 142 6.32 9.03 -5.30
N GLY A 143 6.14 9.72 -4.18
CA GLY A 143 7.13 10.67 -3.67
C GLY A 143 8.27 10.02 -2.90
N ARG A 144 9.39 10.73 -2.75
CA ARG A 144 10.51 10.37 -1.86
C ARG A 144 11.20 9.04 -2.13
N VAL A 145 10.97 8.38 -3.28
CA VAL A 145 11.60 7.09 -3.64
C VAL A 145 13.13 7.14 -3.64
N GLU A 146 13.71 8.32 -3.87
CA GLU A 146 15.17 8.58 -3.83
C GLU A 146 15.71 8.84 -2.42
N LEU A 147 14.85 8.84 -1.39
CA LEU A 147 15.25 9.05 0.01
C LEU A 147 15.21 7.73 0.78
N ALA A 148 16.20 7.56 1.66
CA ALA A 148 16.14 6.63 2.76
C ALA A 148 15.24 7.23 3.86
N MET A 149 14.32 6.43 4.39
CA MET A 149 13.36 6.88 5.40
C MET A 149 13.67 6.34 6.80
N ASP A 150 14.58 5.37 6.93
CA ASP A 150 15.02 4.89 8.24
C ASP A 150 16.53 4.56 8.28
N PRO A 151 17.14 4.56 9.49
CA PRO A 151 18.58 4.33 9.61
C PRO A 151 18.98 2.93 9.15
N GLY A 152 19.86 2.88 8.14
CA GLY A 152 20.43 1.62 7.65
C GLY A 152 19.68 0.99 6.48
N THR A 153 18.60 1.62 6.00
CA THR A 153 17.96 1.23 4.74
C THR A 153 18.46 2.09 3.57
N PRO A 154 18.69 1.49 2.38
CA PRO A 154 18.97 2.28 1.19
C PRO A 154 17.70 3.01 0.72
N PRO A 155 17.84 4.06 -0.08
CA PRO A 155 16.72 4.64 -0.82
C PRO A 155 15.88 3.57 -1.53
N ALA A 156 14.56 3.72 -1.50
CA ALA A 156 13.65 2.72 -2.08
C ALA A 156 13.91 2.50 -3.59
N ILE A 157 14.38 3.52 -4.31
CA ILE A 157 14.75 3.41 -5.72
C ILE A 157 15.91 2.44 -5.96
N ASP A 158 16.85 2.33 -5.03
CA ASP A 158 18.01 1.43 -5.15
C ASP A 158 17.60 -0.04 -4.97
N LEU A 159 16.41 -0.28 -4.42
CA LEU A 159 15.82 -1.61 -4.27
C LEU A 159 15.11 -2.12 -5.55
N ALA A 160 15.09 -1.33 -6.64
CA ALA A 160 14.38 -1.69 -7.88
C ALA A 160 14.71 -3.09 -8.41
N GLY A 161 15.97 -3.53 -8.30
CA GLY A 161 16.42 -4.85 -8.76
C GLY A 161 15.83 -6.03 -7.97
N GLN A 162 15.21 -5.77 -6.82
CA GLN A 162 14.54 -6.77 -6.01
C GLN A 162 13.12 -7.07 -6.49
N ILE A 163 12.50 -6.18 -7.27
CA ILE A 163 11.14 -6.33 -7.75
C ILE A 163 11.03 -7.53 -8.70
N LYS A 164 10.08 -8.44 -8.43
CA LYS A 164 9.84 -9.66 -9.22
C LYS A 164 8.55 -9.65 -10.03
N CYS A 165 7.78 -8.57 -9.95
CA CYS A 165 6.50 -8.42 -10.63
C CYS A 165 6.52 -7.25 -11.64
N PRO A 166 5.60 -7.22 -12.62
CA PRO A 166 5.46 -6.08 -13.49
C PRO A 166 5.09 -4.81 -12.71
N VAL A 167 5.77 -3.70 -13.02
CA VAL A 167 5.52 -2.38 -12.41
C VAL A 167 5.00 -1.40 -13.45
N THR A 168 3.92 -0.70 -13.13
CA THR A 168 3.43 0.43 -13.93
C THR A 168 3.46 1.71 -13.11
N GLY A 169 4.16 2.73 -13.61
CA GLY A 169 4.28 4.04 -12.98
C GLY A 169 3.56 5.13 -13.76
N TYR A 170 2.72 5.91 -13.07
CA TYR A 170 2.03 7.07 -13.62
C TYR A 170 2.56 8.35 -12.99
N PHE A 171 3.20 9.21 -13.80
CA PHE A 171 3.82 10.46 -13.35
C PHE A 171 3.31 11.64 -14.17
N GLY A 172 2.99 12.75 -13.51
CA GLY A 172 2.64 14.00 -14.17
C GLY A 172 3.89 14.79 -14.57
N SER A 173 3.91 15.34 -15.78
CA SER A 173 5.08 16.06 -16.34
C SER A 173 5.49 17.33 -15.56
N PHE A 174 4.61 17.85 -14.69
CA PHE A 174 4.85 19.04 -13.86
C PHE A 174 4.96 18.71 -12.37
N GLY A 175 4.86 17.43 -11.98
CA GLY A 175 5.15 16.98 -10.63
C GLY A 175 6.65 16.71 -10.49
N CYS A 176 7.25 17.10 -9.37
CA CYS A 176 8.67 16.93 -9.04
C CYS A 176 9.06 15.45 -8.83
N CYS A 177 8.93 14.62 -9.87
CA CYS A 177 9.42 13.25 -9.91
C CYS A 177 10.01 13.02 -11.31
N ARG A 178 11.31 13.29 -11.47
CA ARG A 178 12.08 12.90 -12.65
C ARG A 178 12.34 11.38 -12.63
N CYS A 179 11.29 10.56 -12.71
CA CYS A 179 11.47 9.13 -12.90
C CYS A 179 11.37 8.82 -14.41
N GLY A 180 12.42 9.18 -15.13
CA GLY A 180 12.60 8.81 -16.53
C GLY A 180 13.43 7.54 -16.66
N SER A 181 12.80 6.38 -16.53
CA SER A 181 13.30 5.14 -17.13
C SER A 181 12.20 4.08 -17.15
N ARG A 182 11.86 3.60 -18.36
CA ARG A 182 11.16 2.33 -18.52
C ARG A 182 12.00 1.27 -17.82
N VAL A 183 11.42 0.60 -16.83
CA VAL A 183 11.90 -0.74 -16.46
C VAL A 183 11.29 -1.67 -17.50
N SER A 184 12.07 -1.95 -18.54
CA SER A 184 11.79 -2.98 -19.55
C SER A 184 12.38 -4.30 -19.11
#